data_AF-A0A9E2NN03-F1
#
_entry.id   AF-A0A9E2NN03-F1
#
_cell.length_a   1.000
_cell.length_b   1.000
_cell.length_c   1.000
_cell.angle_alpha   90.00
_cell.angle_beta   90.00
_cell.angle_gamma   90.00
#
_symmetry.space_group_name_H-M   'P 1'
#
loop_
_entity.id
_entity.type
_entity.pdbx_description
1 polymer ?
#
loop_
_entity_poly.entity_id
_entity_poly.type
_entity_poly.pdbx_seq_one_letter_code
_entity_poly.pdbx_strand_id
1 'polypeptide(L)'
;MDAYYNRTEVSNSDLTELKNLLHPHIQYGDREQAFRFGSLVDAIITEPDRVNYFRRTVDDVLYTDEEFDHAREMNRSLRMEARHDAFLKTVLEQAETQRFMVNGRQDFEYGGFAFTLPTRCKWDWWMPFAGFGGDLKTTFAASQREFEEAIDFFDWDRSRAWYMDIAGSNRDFIYAISKKNCLVFKHFINRGDGTYRHGREKYEELAFQYWLFNLNGI
;
A
#
# COMPACT_ATOMS: atom_id res chain seq x y z
N MET A 1 18.04 -4.61 9.21
CA MET A 1 17.33 -3.35 9.52
C MET A 1 17.09 -2.67 8.19
N ASP A 2 15.83 -2.59 7.77
CA ASP A 2 15.43 -2.19 6.40
C ASP A 2 15.87 -0.74 6.13
N ALA A 3 16.73 -0.54 5.14
CA ALA A 3 17.27 0.76 4.75
C ALA A 3 16.17 1.72 4.29
N TYR A 4 14.96 1.22 4.03
CA TYR A 4 13.79 2.03 3.71
C TYR A 4 13.41 2.98 4.85
N TYR A 5 13.19 2.55 6.09
CA TYR A 5 12.60 3.44 7.11
C TYR A 5 13.50 4.61 7.56
N ASN A 6 14.80 4.54 7.29
CA ASN A 6 15.76 5.58 7.67
C ASN A 6 16.00 6.66 6.60
N ARG A 7 15.24 6.64 5.50
CA ARG A 7 15.44 7.60 4.40
C ARG A 7 14.66 8.90 4.61
N THR A 8 15.20 9.98 4.04
CA THR A 8 14.68 11.35 4.20
C THR A 8 13.70 11.76 3.11
N GLU A 9 13.53 10.97 2.05
CA GLU A 9 12.57 11.31 1.00
C GLU A 9 11.13 11.13 1.51
N VAL A 10 10.21 11.95 1.02
CA VAL A 10 8.80 11.94 1.43
C VAL A 10 8.12 10.68 0.91
N SER A 11 7.39 10.00 1.78
CA SER A 11 6.57 8.83 1.47
C SER A 11 5.09 9.15 1.63
N ASN A 12 4.22 8.29 1.09
CA ASN A 12 2.78 8.37 1.37
C ASN A 12 2.45 8.23 2.87
N SER A 13 3.30 7.54 3.65
CA SER A 13 3.13 7.46 5.11
C SER A 13 3.38 8.81 5.78
N ASP A 14 4.41 9.56 5.35
CA ASP A 14 4.67 10.93 5.84
C ASP A 14 3.48 11.85 5.54
N LEU A 15 2.88 11.74 4.35
CA LEU A 15 1.65 12.49 4.01
C LEU A 15 0.43 12.04 4.84
N THR A 16 0.38 10.76 5.24
CA THR A 16 -0.67 10.24 6.13
C THR A 16 -0.52 10.79 7.54
N GLU A 17 0.71 10.89 8.04
CA GLU A 17 1.00 11.51 9.34
C GLU A 17 0.61 12.98 9.34
N LEU A 18 0.97 13.73 8.28
CA LEU A 18 0.53 15.12 8.12
C LEU A 18 -0.99 15.25 8.10
N LYS A 19 -1.70 14.41 7.32
CA LYS A 19 -3.17 14.40 7.28
C LYS A 19 -3.76 14.22 8.69
N ASN A 20 -3.23 13.29 9.47
CA ASN A 20 -3.73 13.04 10.83
C ASN A 20 -3.43 14.19 11.80
N LEU A 21 -2.32 14.91 11.60
CA LEU A 21 -1.98 16.10 12.37
C LEU A 21 -2.93 17.28 12.06
N LEU A 22 -3.23 17.49 10.78
CA LEU A 22 -4.09 18.58 10.31
C LEU A 22 -5.58 18.34 10.57
N HIS A 23 -6.01 17.08 10.48
CA HIS A 23 -7.39 16.67 10.68
C HIS A 23 -7.48 15.50 11.67
N PRO A 24 -7.38 15.78 12.98
CA PRO A 24 -7.54 14.75 13.99
C PRO A 24 -8.95 14.19 13.93
N HIS A 25 -9.07 12.90 13.65
CA HIS A 25 -10.33 12.18 13.67
C HIS A 25 -10.35 11.17 14.82
N ILE A 26 -11.50 11.07 15.51
CA ILE A 26 -11.73 10.01 16.48
C ILE A 26 -11.78 8.68 15.71
N GLN A 27 -10.73 7.87 15.83
CA GLN A 27 -10.67 6.56 15.22
C GLN A 27 -11.32 5.54 16.17
N TYR A 28 -12.35 4.84 15.68
CA TYR A 28 -12.99 3.74 16.39
C TYR A 28 -12.32 2.42 15.99
N GLY A 29 -11.88 1.62 16.98
CA GLY A 29 -11.23 0.33 16.79
C GLY A 29 -9.72 0.34 17.06
N ASP A 30 -9.14 -0.86 17.21
CA ASP A 30 -7.70 -1.04 17.44
C ASP A 30 -6.93 -1.01 16.10
N ARG A 31 -6.53 0.19 15.72
CA ARG A 31 -5.73 0.43 14.52
C ARG A 31 -4.43 -0.37 14.57
N GLU A 32 -3.74 -0.36 15.70
CA GLU A 32 -2.46 -1.05 15.87
C GLU A 32 -2.61 -2.56 15.60
N GLN A 33 -3.65 -3.18 16.15
CA GLN A 33 -3.96 -4.59 15.88
C GLN A 33 -4.29 -4.83 14.40
N ALA A 34 -5.09 -3.96 13.76
CA ALA A 34 -5.43 -4.11 12.35
C ALA A 34 -4.21 -4.01 11.41
N PHE A 35 -3.31 -3.06 11.68
CA PHE A 35 -2.04 -2.87 10.96
C PHE A 35 -1.08 -4.03 11.22
N ARG A 36 -0.98 -4.48 12.47
CA ARG A 36 -0.15 -5.61 12.89
C ARG A 36 -0.53 -6.91 12.20
N PHE A 37 -1.83 -7.24 12.12
CA PHE A 37 -2.29 -8.42 11.39
C PHE A 37 -2.06 -8.28 9.87
N GLY A 38 -2.29 -7.09 9.31
CA GLY A 38 -1.96 -6.82 7.91
C GLY A 38 -0.49 -7.08 7.59
N SER A 39 0.41 -6.70 8.50
CA SER A 39 1.86 -6.93 8.38
C SER A 39 2.23 -8.43 8.40
N LEU A 40 1.51 -9.25 9.16
CA LEU A 40 1.70 -10.71 9.16
C LEU A 40 1.33 -11.31 7.79
N VAL A 41 0.16 -10.93 7.26
CA VAL A 41 -0.31 -11.42 5.95
C VAL A 41 0.62 -10.97 4.84
N ASP A 42 1.04 -9.70 4.85
CA ASP A 42 2.01 -9.17 3.91
C ASP A 42 3.33 -9.95 3.97
N ALA A 43 3.95 -10.09 5.15
CA ALA A 43 5.21 -10.83 5.29
C ALA A 43 5.10 -12.29 4.81
N ILE A 44 3.98 -12.99 5.10
CA ILE A 44 3.76 -14.35 4.61
C ILE A 44 3.73 -14.43 3.08
N ILE A 45 3.27 -13.39 2.40
CA ILE A 45 3.07 -13.39 0.94
C ILE A 45 4.27 -12.78 0.21
N THR A 46 4.82 -11.68 0.69
CA THR A 46 5.81 -10.86 -0.01
C THR A 46 7.23 -11.03 0.54
N GLU A 47 7.39 -11.43 1.80
CA GLU A 47 8.69 -11.60 2.47
C GLU A 47 8.74 -12.86 3.36
N PRO A 48 8.50 -14.07 2.82
CA PRO A 48 8.34 -15.28 3.62
C PRO A 48 9.58 -15.63 4.48
N ASP A 49 10.77 -15.17 4.09
CA ASP A 49 12.01 -15.35 4.85
C ASP A 49 12.02 -14.62 6.21
N ARG A 50 11.19 -13.58 6.38
CA ARG A 50 11.01 -12.88 7.66
C ARG A 50 10.13 -13.66 8.64
N VAL A 51 9.44 -14.70 8.19
CA VAL A 51 8.41 -15.40 8.95
C VAL A 51 8.96 -16.67 9.59
N ASN A 52 8.92 -16.75 10.92
CA ASN A 52 9.20 -17.97 11.65
C ASN A 52 7.92 -18.73 11.98
N TYR A 53 7.57 -19.73 11.16
CA TYR A 53 6.36 -20.54 11.32
C TYR A 53 6.32 -21.36 12.61
N PHE A 54 7.47 -21.75 13.17
CA PHE A 54 7.54 -22.52 14.42
C PHE A 54 7.29 -21.63 15.65
N ARG A 55 7.83 -20.42 15.62
CA ARG A 55 7.68 -19.44 16.72
C ARG A 55 6.48 -18.53 16.54
N ARG A 56 5.84 -18.56 15.36
CA ARG A 56 4.77 -17.64 14.94
C ARG A 56 5.22 -16.18 15.03
N THR A 57 6.43 -15.89 14.59
CA THR A 57 6.96 -14.52 14.60
C THR A 57 7.17 -13.99 13.18
N VAL A 58 7.04 -12.68 13.02
CA VAL A 58 7.65 -11.94 11.90
C VAL A 58 8.72 -11.06 12.52
N ASP A 59 9.97 -11.30 12.15
CA ASP A 59 11.13 -10.80 12.89
C ASP A 59 10.99 -11.14 14.39
N ASP A 60 10.90 -10.12 15.25
CA ASP A 60 10.78 -10.22 16.72
C ASP A 60 9.34 -10.12 17.24
N VAL A 61 8.34 -9.95 16.35
CA VAL A 61 6.94 -9.78 16.74
C VAL A 61 6.25 -11.13 16.79
N LEU A 62 5.86 -11.58 17.99
CA LEU A 62 5.13 -12.84 18.23
C LEU A 62 3.63 -12.69 18.01
N TYR A 63 3.02 -13.54 17.18
CA TYR A 63 1.59 -13.62 16.90
C TYR A 63 0.93 -14.83 17.58
N THR A 64 -0.38 -14.74 17.79
CA THR A 64 -1.21 -15.81 18.33
C THR A 64 -1.42 -16.94 17.31
N ASP A 65 -1.83 -18.13 17.77
CA ASP A 65 -2.23 -19.24 16.90
C ASP A 65 -3.37 -18.82 15.96
N GLU A 66 -4.46 -18.36 16.57
CA GLU A 66 -5.36 -17.29 16.12
C GLU A 66 -5.02 -16.64 14.76
N GLU A 67 -4.21 -15.59 14.90
CA GLU A 67 -3.78 -14.73 13.81
C GLU A 67 -3.00 -15.50 12.74
N PHE A 68 -2.16 -16.45 13.15
CA PHE A 68 -1.27 -17.16 12.23
C PHE A 68 -2.03 -18.14 11.33
N ASP A 69 -2.98 -18.89 11.89
CA ASP A 69 -3.83 -19.79 11.11
C ASP A 69 -4.73 -19.01 10.15
N HIS A 70 -5.27 -17.88 10.59
CA HIS A 70 -6.08 -17.02 9.74
C HIS A 70 -5.25 -16.41 8.58
N ALA A 71 -4.04 -15.90 8.87
CA ALA A 71 -3.17 -15.37 7.83
C ALA A 71 -2.73 -16.44 6.81
N ARG A 72 -2.54 -17.68 7.27
CA ARG A 72 -2.27 -18.84 6.39
C ARG A 72 -3.46 -19.18 5.51
N GLU A 73 -4.67 -19.14 6.03
CA GLU A 73 -5.87 -19.36 5.22
C GLU A 73 -6.07 -18.24 4.19
N MET A 74 -5.78 -16.98 4.55
CA MET A 74 -5.79 -15.88 3.59
C MET A 74 -4.77 -16.08 2.45
N ASN A 75 -3.53 -16.46 2.76
CA ASN A 75 -2.52 -16.80 1.74
C ASN A 75 -2.98 -18.00 0.88
N ARG A 76 -3.61 -19.01 1.49
CA ARG A 76 -4.18 -20.14 0.76
C ARG A 76 -5.26 -19.67 -0.22
N SER A 77 -6.18 -18.81 0.20
CA SER A 77 -7.21 -18.24 -0.67
C SER A 77 -6.60 -17.46 -1.83
N LEU A 78 -5.56 -16.65 -1.60
CA LEU A 78 -4.84 -15.95 -2.67
C LEU A 78 -4.25 -16.93 -3.70
N ARG A 79 -3.61 -18.01 -3.23
CA ARG A 79 -3.05 -19.06 -4.10
C ARG A 79 -4.11 -19.88 -4.82
N MET A 80 -5.28 -20.06 -4.22
CA MET A 80 -6.43 -20.72 -4.86
C MET A 80 -7.01 -19.82 -5.96
N GLU A 81 -7.17 -18.52 -5.71
CA GLU A 81 -7.64 -17.56 -6.70
C GLU A 81 -6.71 -17.51 -7.92
N ALA A 82 -5.38 -17.55 -7.70
CA ALA A 82 -4.38 -17.58 -8.77
C ALA A 82 -4.50 -18.79 -9.72
N ARG A 83 -5.28 -19.83 -9.38
CA ARG A 83 -5.57 -20.94 -10.31
C ARG A 83 -6.56 -20.56 -11.40
N HIS A 84 -7.36 -19.51 -11.16
CA HIS A 84 -8.39 -19.01 -12.06
C HIS A 84 -8.07 -17.59 -12.58
N ASP A 85 -7.29 -16.82 -11.83
CA ASP A 85 -6.79 -15.50 -12.22
C ASP A 85 -5.36 -15.59 -12.78
N ALA A 86 -5.25 -15.62 -14.11
CA ALA A 86 -3.96 -15.66 -14.80
C ALA A 86 -3.08 -14.43 -14.53
N PHE A 87 -3.67 -13.27 -14.25
CA PHE A 87 -2.90 -12.07 -13.89
C PHE A 87 -2.29 -12.23 -12.50
N LEU A 88 -3.10 -12.60 -11.50
CA LEU A 88 -2.61 -12.88 -10.15
C LEU A 88 -1.53 -13.98 -10.15
N LYS A 89 -1.72 -15.05 -10.93
CA LYS A 89 -0.71 -16.09 -11.11
C LYS A 89 0.62 -15.51 -11.56
N THR A 90 0.58 -14.66 -12.58
CA THR A 90 1.79 -14.01 -13.12
C THR A 90 2.43 -13.10 -12.07
N VAL A 91 1.64 -12.33 -11.32
CA VAL A 91 2.13 -11.50 -10.22
C VAL A 91 2.86 -12.35 -9.17
N LEU A 92 2.25 -13.44 -8.70
CA LEU A 92 2.84 -14.30 -7.67
C LEU A 92 4.10 -15.05 -8.15
N GLU A 93 4.23 -15.31 -9.46
CA GLU A 93 5.37 -16.03 -10.04
C GLU A 93 6.53 -15.11 -10.44
N GLN A 94 6.25 -13.86 -10.82
CA GLN A 94 7.22 -13.03 -11.55
C GLN A 94 7.43 -11.62 -10.97
N ALA A 95 6.63 -11.18 -10.00
CA ALA A 95 6.85 -9.88 -9.38
C ALA A 95 8.08 -9.89 -8.46
N GLU A 96 8.87 -8.81 -8.50
CA GLU A 96 9.76 -8.45 -7.40
C GLU A 96 8.90 -8.00 -6.23
N THR A 97 9.13 -8.55 -5.04
CA THR A 97 8.41 -8.14 -3.83
C THR A 97 9.11 -7.01 -3.11
N GLN A 98 8.34 -6.14 -2.44
CA GLN A 98 8.86 -5.10 -1.55
C GLN A 98 9.85 -4.13 -2.24
N ARG A 99 9.62 -3.85 -3.52
CA ARG A 99 10.50 -3.01 -4.35
C ARG A 99 10.34 -1.54 -3.97
N PHE A 100 11.42 -0.92 -3.48
CA PHE A 100 11.43 0.52 -3.26
C PHE A 100 11.90 1.31 -4.49
N MET A 101 11.39 2.53 -4.61
CA MET A 101 11.82 3.51 -5.62
C MET A 101 11.91 4.90 -5.01
N VAL A 102 12.77 5.72 -5.59
CA VAL A 102 13.03 7.09 -5.16
C VAL A 102 13.01 7.99 -6.39
N ASN A 103 12.30 9.10 -6.31
CA ASN A 103 12.47 10.23 -7.20
C ASN A 103 13.09 11.38 -6.38
N GLY A 104 14.36 11.69 -6.65
CA GLY A 104 15.08 12.73 -5.89
C GLY A 104 14.52 14.14 -6.09
N ARG A 105 13.69 14.35 -7.12
CA ARG A 105 13.05 15.64 -7.42
C ARG A 105 11.76 15.40 -8.21
N GLN A 106 10.70 15.05 -7.51
CA GLN A 106 9.35 14.99 -8.08
C GLN A 106 8.83 16.41 -8.25
N ASP A 107 8.38 16.75 -9.47
CA ASP A 107 7.74 18.01 -9.78
C ASP A 107 6.24 17.95 -9.44
N PHE A 108 5.73 19.02 -8.84
CA PHE A 108 4.33 19.21 -8.49
C PHE A 108 3.85 20.59 -8.93
N GLU A 109 2.54 20.69 -9.20
CA GLU A 109 1.83 21.95 -9.38
C GLU A 109 0.55 21.92 -8.55
N TYR A 110 0.36 22.91 -7.67
CA TYR A 110 -0.85 23.02 -6.86
C TYR A 110 -1.26 24.48 -6.71
N GLY A 111 -2.50 24.82 -7.07
CA GLY A 111 -3.01 26.19 -6.98
C GLY A 111 -2.21 27.23 -7.76
N GLY A 112 -1.53 26.84 -8.85
CA GLY A 112 -0.65 27.71 -9.65
C GLY A 112 0.77 27.87 -9.10
N PHE A 113 1.14 27.17 -8.02
CA PHE A 113 2.50 27.13 -7.49
C PHE A 113 3.21 25.86 -7.95
N ALA A 114 4.38 26.03 -8.57
CA ALA A 114 5.28 24.93 -8.90
C ALA A 114 6.26 24.69 -7.74
N PHE A 115 6.40 23.45 -7.31
CA PHE A 115 7.34 23.06 -6.25
C PHE A 115 7.87 21.64 -6.48
N THR A 116 8.89 21.25 -5.73
CA THR A 116 9.49 19.92 -5.84
C THR A 116 9.73 19.28 -4.48
N LEU A 117 9.58 17.96 -4.38
CA LEU A 117 9.96 17.18 -3.21
C LEU A 117 10.81 15.97 -3.64
N PRO A 118 11.80 15.56 -2.84
CA PRO A 118 12.35 14.22 -2.95
C PRO A 118 11.29 13.24 -2.42
N THR A 119 10.94 12.22 -3.20
CA THR A 119 9.85 11.29 -2.88
C THR A 119 10.29 9.84 -3.00
N ARG A 120 9.57 8.96 -2.30
CA ARG A 120 9.79 7.51 -2.32
C ARG A 120 8.49 6.72 -2.20
N CYS A 121 8.56 5.48 -2.65
CA CYS A 121 7.52 4.46 -2.47
C CYS A 121 8.14 3.08 -2.27
N LYS A 122 7.36 2.14 -1.75
CA LYS A 122 7.71 0.72 -1.60
C LYS A 122 6.53 -0.14 -2.03
N TRP A 123 6.65 -0.76 -3.20
CA TRP A 123 5.65 -1.63 -3.82
C TRP A 123 5.65 -3.01 -3.19
N ASP A 124 4.49 -3.56 -2.86
CA ASP A 124 4.38 -4.96 -2.44
C ASP A 124 4.74 -5.90 -3.58
N TRP A 125 4.30 -5.56 -4.80
CA TRP A 125 4.67 -6.24 -6.04
C TRP A 125 5.07 -5.25 -7.12
N TRP A 126 6.19 -5.51 -7.78
CA TRP A 126 6.65 -4.79 -8.96
C TRP A 126 6.92 -5.77 -10.09
N MET A 127 6.43 -5.51 -11.30
CA MET A 127 6.68 -6.34 -12.48
C MET A 127 7.65 -5.61 -13.43
N PRO A 128 8.98 -5.86 -13.34
CA PRO A 128 9.97 -5.14 -14.14
C PRO A 128 9.73 -5.26 -15.64
N PHE A 129 9.27 -6.42 -16.10
CA PHE A 129 8.99 -6.69 -17.52
C PHE A 129 7.81 -5.87 -18.07
N ALA A 130 6.93 -5.37 -17.22
CA ALA A 130 5.74 -4.61 -17.60
C ALA A 130 5.82 -3.13 -17.21
N GLY A 131 6.76 -2.74 -16.36
CA GLY A 131 6.94 -1.36 -15.92
C GLY A 131 5.82 -0.84 -15.02
N PHE A 132 5.15 -1.73 -14.27
CA PHE A 132 4.15 -1.36 -13.27
C PHE A 132 4.09 -2.36 -12.11
N GLY A 133 3.40 -2.01 -11.04
CA GLY A 133 3.28 -2.82 -9.83
C GLY A 133 1.87 -2.79 -9.24
N GLY A 134 1.78 -3.29 -8.02
CA GLY A 134 0.54 -3.29 -7.25
C GLY A 134 0.77 -3.48 -5.76
N ASP A 135 -0.32 -3.48 -5.03
CA ASP A 135 -0.35 -3.53 -3.57
C ASP A 135 -1.22 -4.68 -3.06
N LEU A 136 -0.79 -5.26 -1.94
CA LEU A 136 -1.51 -6.27 -1.18
C LEU A 136 -2.20 -5.61 0.01
N LYS A 137 -3.51 -5.79 0.12
CA LYS A 137 -4.31 -5.31 1.24
C LYS A 137 -4.97 -6.45 2.00
N THR A 138 -5.17 -6.21 3.29
CA THR A 138 -6.15 -6.97 4.07
C THR A 138 -7.34 -6.07 4.37
N THR A 139 -8.55 -6.60 4.25
CA THR A 139 -9.78 -5.78 4.35
C THR A 139 -10.86 -6.47 5.16
N PHE A 140 -11.78 -5.71 5.75
CA PHE A 140 -13.02 -6.24 6.34
C PHE A 140 -14.18 -6.28 5.34
N ALA A 141 -13.96 -5.91 4.07
CA ALA A 141 -14.96 -6.06 3.02
C ALA A 141 -15.37 -7.53 2.86
N ALA A 142 -16.67 -7.79 2.84
CA ALA A 142 -17.25 -9.11 2.57
C ALA A 142 -17.76 -9.24 1.13
N SER A 143 -17.75 -8.15 0.35
CA SER A 143 -18.20 -8.10 -1.04
C SER A 143 -17.33 -7.15 -1.88
N GLN A 144 -17.40 -7.28 -3.21
CA GLN A 144 -16.68 -6.41 -4.14
C GLN A 144 -17.05 -4.92 -3.94
N ARG A 145 -18.34 -4.63 -3.70
CA ARG A 145 -18.81 -3.26 -3.42
C ARG A 145 -18.19 -2.67 -2.16
N GLU A 146 -18.17 -3.44 -1.06
CA GLU A 146 -17.51 -3.00 0.18
C GLU A 146 -16.00 -2.82 0.00
N PHE A 147 -15.37 -3.61 -0.88
CA PHE A 147 -13.95 -3.45 -1.21
C PHE A 147 -13.70 -2.17 -2.01
N GLU A 148 -14.56 -1.85 -2.99
CA GLU A 148 -14.48 -0.60 -3.75
C GLU A 148 -14.67 0.63 -2.84
N GLU A 149 -15.61 0.57 -1.90
CA GLU A 149 -15.80 1.60 -0.86
C GLU A 149 -14.54 1.74 0.04
N ALA A 150 -13.87 0.63 0.34
CA ALA A 150 -12.65 0.62 1.15
C ALA A 150 -11.45 1.32 0.47
N ILE A 151 -11.37 1.32 -0.87
CA ILE A 151 -10.29 1.99 -1.61
C ILE A 151 -10.23 3.47 -1.29
N ASP A 152 -11.40 4.12 -1.28
CA ASP A 152 -11.52 5.54 -0.94
C ASP A 152 -11.35 5.76 0.57
N PHE A 153 -12.07 4.98 1.38
CA PHE A 153 -12.08 5.14 2.84
C PHE A 153 -10.70 5.05 3.49
N PHE A 154 -9.83 4.17 2.98
CA PHE A 154 -8.47 3.99 3.49
C PHE A 154 -7.40 4.76 2.70
N ASP A 155 -7.79 5.65 1.78
CA ASP A 155 -6.89 6.40 0.89
C ASP A 155 -5.91 5.51 0.11
N TRP A 156 -6.37 4.32 -0.30
CA TRP A 156 -5.53 3.43 -1.11
C TRP A 156 -5.32 4.00 -2.50
N ASP A 157 -6.34 4.63 -3.07
CA ASP A 157 -6.26 5.41 -4.32
C ASP A 157 -5.13 6.45 -4.28
N ARG A 158 -5.02 7.21 -3.19
CA ARG A 158 -3.94 8.18 -2.95
C ARG A 158 -2.57 7.52 -2.98
N SER A 159 -2.42 6.43 -2.23
CA SER A 159 -1.14 5.71 -2.18
C SER A 159 -0.72 5.18 -3.55
N ARG A 160 -1.68 4.70 -4.35
CA ARG A 160 -1.40 4.15 -5.69
C ARG A 160 -1.04 5.25 -6.67
N ALA A 161 -1.77 6.36 -6.67
CA ALA A 161 -1.42 7.51 -7.50
C ALA A 161 -0.02 8.05 -7.18
N TRP A 162 0.33 8.16 -5.89
CA TRP A 162 1.69 8.52 -5.43
C TRP A 162 2.76 7.60 -6.01
N TYR A 163 2.52 6.28 -5.95
CA TYR A 163 3.45 5.27 -6.41
C TYR A 163 3.62 5.29 -7.93
N MET A 164 2.51 5.39 -8.66
CA MET A 164 2.50 5.49 -10.12
C MET A 164 3.31 6.69 -10.60
N ASP A 165 3.20 7.84 -9.93
CA ASP A 165 3.88 9.07 -10.33
C ASP A 165 5.38 9.03 -10.04
N ILE A 166 5.79 8.44 -8.91
CA ILE A 166 7.22 8.21 -8.61
C ILE A 166 7.85 7.23 -9.59
N ALA A 167 7.15 6.15 -9.91
CA ALA A 167 7.66 5.09 -10.77
C ALA A 167 7.56 5.42 -12.27
N GLY A 168 6.82 6.46 -12.65
CA GLY A 168 6.48 6.74 -14.05
C GLY A 168 5.57 5.68 -14.69
N SER A 169 4.82 4.94 -13.86
CA SER A 169 3.95 3.86 -14.33
C SER A 169 2.62 4.38 -14.89
N ASN A 170 2.10 3.72 -15.93
CA ASN A 170 0.77 4.01 -16.47
C ASN A 170 -0.34 3.11 -15.91
N ARG A 171 0.03 2.10 -15.12
CA ARG A 171 -0.90 1.10 -14.56
C ARG A 171 -0.56 0.79 -13.11
N ASP A 172 -1.55 0.32 -12.36
CA ASP A 172 -1.40 -0.18 -11.00
C ASP A 172 -2.52 -1.21 -10.75
N PHE A 173 -2.39 -2.00 -9.69
CA PHE A 173 -3.44 -2.88 -9.22
C PHE A 173 -3.41 -3.03 -7.70
N ILE A 174 -4.56 -3.30 -7.12
CA ILE A 174 -4.70 -3.68 -5.71
C ILE A 174 -5.28 -5.08 -5.69
N TYR A 175 -4.64 -6.02 -5.00
CA TYR A 175 -5.31 -7.23 -4.52
C TYR A 175 -5.59 -7.07 -3.03
N ALA A 176 -6.81 -7.42 -2.62
CA ALA A 176 -7.18 -7.44 -1.21
C ALA A 176 -7.73 -8.80 -0.80
N ILE A 177 -7.43 -9.23 0.41
CA ILE A 177 -7.99 -10.47 0.98
C ILE A 177 -8.85 -10.11 2.18
N SER A 178 -10.08 -10.61 2.20
CA SER A 178 -11.02 -10.37 3.31
C SER A 178 -10.60 -11.10 4.58
N LYS A 179 -10.53 -10.38 5.70
CA LYS A 179 -10.42 -10.92 7.06
C LYS A 179 -11.73 -11.57 7.55
N LYS A 180 -12.85 -11.45 6.82
CA LYS A 180 -14.14 -12.03 7.24
C LYS A 180 -14.40 -13.38 6.60
N ASN A 181 -14.13 -13.49 5.30
CA ASN A 181 -14.52 -14.66 4.51
C ASN A 181 -13.43 -15.14 3.54
N CYS A 182 -12.21 -14.60 3.64
CA CYS A 182 -11.07 -14.91 2.79
C CYS A 182 -11.32 -14.75 1.27
N LEU A 183 -12.36 -14.01 0.87
CA LEU A 183 -12.55 -13.63 -0.53
C LEU A 183 -11.39 -12.74 -0.98
N VAL A 184 -10.94 -12.98 -2.21
CA VAL A 184 -9.91 -12.20 -2.88
C VAL A 184 -10.58 -11.20 -3.82
N PHE A 185 -10.27 -9.93 -3.65
CA PHE A 185 -10.75 -8.85 -4.50
C PHE A 185 -9.59 -8.26 -5.29
N LYS A 186 -9.92 -7.63 -6.42
CA LYS A 186 -8.94 -6.91 -7.23
C LYS A 186 -9.51 -5.63 -7.80
N HIS A 187 -8.65 -4.63 -7.95
CA HIS A 187 -8.96 -3.36 -8.59
C HIS A 187 -7.78 -2.96 -9.48
N PHE A 188 -8.04 -2.57 -10.72
CA PHE A 188 -7.03 -2.05 -11.64
C PHE A 188 -7.15 -0.53 -11.74
N ILE A 189 -6.00 0.13 -11.83
CA ILE A 189 -5.91 1.58 -11.96
C ILE A 189 -5.09 1.88 -13.21
N ASN A 190 -5.60 2.79 -14.04
CA ASN A 190 -4.89 3.34 -15.19
C ASN A 190 -4.65 4.83 -14.98
N ARG A 191 -3.50 5.30 -15.44
CA ARG A 191 -3.19 6.74 -15.41
C ARG A 191 -4.29 7.52 -16.13
N GLY A 192 -4.83 8.52 -15.45
CA GLY A 192 -5.91 9.38 -15.95
C GLY A 192 -7.33 8.87 -15.69
N ASP A 193 -7.51 7.65 -15.17
CA ASP A 193 -8.85 7.19 -14.77
C ASP A 193 -9.36 7.90 -13.50
N GLY A 194 -10.58 7.57 -13.08
CA GLY A 194 -11.19 8.20 -11.90
C GLY A 194 -10.47 7.89 -10.59
N THR A 195 -9.98 6.66 -10.42
CA THR A 195 -9.28 6.25 -9.18
C THR A 195 -7.93 6.96 -9.09
N TYR A 196 -7.17 6.98 -10.19
CA TYR A 196 -5.90 7.69 -10.25
C TYR A 196 -6.07 9.20 -10.00
N ARG A 197 -7.02 9.85 -10.69
CA ARG A 197 -7.22 11.31 -10.55
C ARG A 197 -7.63 11.69 -9.13
N HIS A 198 -8.55 10.95 -8.53
CA HIS A 198 -8.96 11.20 -7.16
C HIS A 198 -7.83 11.00 -6.16
N GLY A 199 -7.06 9.91 -6.29
CA GLY A 199 -5.88 9.67 -5.47
C GLY A 199 -4.81 10.76 -5.64
N ARG A 200 -4.64 11.25 -6.87
CA ARG A 200 -3.70 12.31 -7.19
C ARG A 200 -4.08 13.64 -6.56
N GLU A 201 -5.34 14.05 -6.69
CA GLU A 201 -5.87 15.26 -6.05
C GLU A 201 -5.60 15.24 -4.53
N LYS A 202 -5.86 14.10 -3.87
CA LYS A 202 -5.61 13.91 -2.44
C LYS A 202 -4.14 14.09 -2.05
N TYR A 203 -3.20 13.50 -2.79
CA TYR A 203 -1.78 13.61 -2.42
C TYR A 203 -1.21 14.97 -2.81
N GLU A 204 -1.65 15.61 -3.90
CA GLU A 204 -1.11 16.90 -4.36
C GLU A 204 -1.36 18.00 -3.33
N GLU A 205 -2.56 18.03 -2.72
CA GLU A 205 -2.88 18.93 -1.60
C GLU A 205 -1.95 18.68 -0.41
N LEU A 206 -1.81 17.41 0.02
CA LEU A 206 -0.96 17.05 1.15
C LEU A 206 0.52 17.31 0.89
N ALA A 207 0.99 17.07 -0.34
CA ALA A 207 2.36 17.35 -0.75
C ALA A 207 2.65 18.85 -0.70
N PHE A 208 1.70 19.68 -1.13
CA PHE A 208 1.81 21.13 -1.04
C PHE A 208 1.84 21.62 0.42
N GLN A 209 0.94 21.10 1.27
CA GLN A 209 0.94 21.41 2.70
C GLN A 209 2.27 20.97 3.36
N TYR A 210 2.75 19.76 3.06
CA TYR A 210 4.02 19.23 3.55
C TYR A 210 5.20 20.12 3.14
N TRP A 211 5.24 20.56 1.89
CA TRP A 211 6.23 21.50 1.39
C TRP A 211 6.22 22.83 2.15
N LEU A 212 5.03 23.40 2.43
CA LEU A 212 4.89 24.63 3.22
C LEU A 212 5.39 24.48 4.67
N PHE A 213 5.13 23.35 5.32
CA PHE A 213 5.65 23.11 6.68
C PHE A 213 7.17 23.08 6.70
N ASN A 214 7.79 22.40 5.74
CA ASN A 214 9.25 22.29 5.66
C ASN A 214 9.95 23.60 5.24
N LEU A 215 9.27 24.50 4.52
CA LEU A 215 9.79 25.83 4.24
C LEU A 215 9.91 26.70 5.50
N ASN A 216 9.06 26.46 6.50
CA ASN A 216 9.00 27.27 7.72
C ASN A 216 9.91 26.75 8.86
N GLY A 217 10.67 25.67 8.63
CA GLY A 217 11.73 25.22 9.54
C GLY A 217 11.26 24.96 10.98
N ILE A 218 10.06 24.39 11.14
CA ILE A 218 9.61 23.83 12.43
C ILE A 218 10.09 22.39 12.52
#